data_AF-A0A9D0VKD0-F1
#
_entry.id   AF-A0A9D0VKD0-F1
#
_cell.length_a   1.000
_cell.length_b   1.000
_cell.length_c   1.000
_cell.angle_alpha   90.00
_cell.angle_beta   90.00
_cell.angle_gamma   90.00
#
_symmetry.space_group_name_H-M   'P 1'
#
loop_
_entity.id
_entity.type
_entity.pdbx_description
1 polymer ?
#
loop_
_entity_poly.entity_id
_entity_poly.type
_entity_poly.pdbx_seq_one_letter_code
_entity_poly.pdbx_strand_id
1 'polypeptide(L)'
;MAAGLIARITEATGCEPGALTAAIGPCIGGSAYPVGPEVVDALRAIGLADRDFLHQDGPGALCVDLSRAVAAQLRATGIGALERIERCTVTDPELYSHRRDGPQTGRQAGVIARLSA
;
A
#
# COMPACT_ATOMS: atom_id res chain seq x y z
N MET A 1 4.42 9.91 -2.70
CA MET A 1 4.65 8.44 -2.64
C MET A 1 5.39 8.06 -1.38
N ALA A 2 5.32 6.79 -0.96
CA ALA A 2 5.75 6.33 0.36
C ALA A 2 7.24 6.58 0.67
N ALA A 3 8.12 6.56 -0.33
CA ALA A 3 9.54 6.89 -0.14
C ALA A 3 9.77 8.30 0.44
N GLY A 4 8.97 9.28 0.01
CA GLY A 4 9.05 10.64 0.55
C GLY A 4 8.65 10.75 2.02
N LEU A 5 7.83 9.81 2.52
CA LEU A 5 7.45 9.78 3.94
C LEU A 5 8.64 9.37 4.81
N ILE A 6 9.41 8.35 4.42
CA ILE A 6 10.57 7.90 5.20
C ILE A 6 11.61 9.02 5.29
N ALA A 7 11.95 9.66 4.18
CA ALA A 7 12.88 10.80 4.20
C ALA A 7 12.44 11.88 5.20
N ARG A 8 11.15 12.28 5.15
CA ARG A 8 10.58 13.27 6.07
C ARG A 8 10.60 12.84 7.53
N ILE A 9 10.33 11.57 7.82
CA ILE A 9 10.42 11.03 9.19
C ILE A 9 11.86 11.10 9.68
N THR A 10 12.82 10.60 8.89
CA THR A 10 14.24 10.58 9.25
C THR A 10 14.80 11.98 9.48
N GLU A 11 14.41 12.96 8.65
CA GLU A 11 14.79 14.36 8.82
C GLU A 11 14.16 15.00 10.08
N ALA A 12 12.92 14.63 10.42
CA ALA A 12 12.22 15.19 11.56
C ALA A 12 12.64 14.58 12.90
N THR A 13 13.05 13.30 12.92
CA THR A 13 13.36 12.57 14.16
C THR A 13 14.86 12.31 14.35
N GLY A 14 15.67 12.42 13.30
CA GLY A 14 17.07 11.98 13.31
C GLY A 14 17.23 10.45 13.39
N CYS A 15 16.14 9.68 13.24
CA CYS A 15 16.21 8.22 13.22
C CYS A 15 16.77 7.75 11.89
N GLU A 16 17.60 6.71 11.92
CA GLU A 16 18.00 5.98 10.72
C GLU A 16 16.82 5.17 10.16
N PRO A 17 16.69 5.00 8.83
CA PRO A 17 15.63 4.19 8.23
C PRO A 17 15.55 2.77 8.82
N GLY A 18 16.70 2.16 9.10
CA GLY A 18 16.79 0.81 9.68
C GLY A 18 16.21 0.69 11.10
N ALA A 19 16.00 1.80 11.80
CA ALA A 19 15.35 1.83 13.10
C ALA A 19 13.82 1.97 13.01
N LEU A 20 13.28 2.17 11.81
CA LEU A 20 11.85 2.34 11.58
C LEU A 20 11.17 0.99 11.30
N THR A 21 9.95 0.88 11.81
CA THR A 21 9.02 -0.21 11.50
C THR A 21 7.79 0.38 10.84
N ALA A 22 7.33 -0.23 9.75
CA ALA A 22 6.08 0.14 9.08
C ALA A 22 5.09 -1.03 9.07
N ALA A 23 3.81 -0.69 9.09
CA ALA A 23 2.71 -1.62 8.84
C ALA A 23 1.82 -1.07 7.73
N ILE A 24 1.47 -1.92 6.76
CA ILE A 24 0.48 -1.61 5.72
C ILE A 24 -0.83 -2.29 6.11
N GLY A 25 -1.84 -1.48 6.40
CA GLY A 25 -3.16 -1.96 6.79
C GLY A 25 -3.99 -2.54 5.64
N PRO A 26 -5.21 -3.03 5.94
CA PRO A 26 -6.12 -3.56 4.93
C PRO A 26 -6.38 -2.54 3.81
N CYS A 27 -6.28 -2.99 2.57
CA CYS A 27 -6.54 -2.18 1.38
C CYS A 27 -7.18 -3.04 0.29
N ILE A 28 -7.50 -2.45 -0.86
CA ILE A 28 -7.96 -3.25 -2.00
C ILE A 28 -6.82 -4.16 -2.49
N GLY A 29 -7.10 -5.46 -2.64
CA GLY A 29 -6.13 -6.46 -3.07
C GLY A 29 -5.91 -6.44 -4.58
N GLY A 30 -4.76 -6.94 -5.03
CA GLY A 30 -4.36 -6.97 -6.44
C GLY A 30 -5.42 -7.59 -7.37
N SER A 31 -5.91 -8.78 -7.03
CA SER A 31 -6.95 -9.47 -7.80
C SER A 31 -8.29 -8.73 -7.89
N ALA A 32 -8.53 -7.75 -7.00
CA ALA A 32 -9.77 -6.98 -6.92
C ALA A 32 -9.65 -5.55 -7.46
N TYR A 33 -8.48 -5.16 -7.99
CA TYR A 33 -8.22 -3.79 -8.45
C TYR A 33 -7.83 -3.72 -9.93
N PRO A 34 -8.79 -3.96 -10.85
CA PRO A 34 -8.58 -3.70 -12.26
C PRO A 34 -8.51 -2.19 -12.51
N VAL A 35 -7.52 -1.79 -13.29
CA VAL A 35 -7.23 -0.40 -13.65
C VAL A 35 -6.95 -0.28 -15.14
N GLY A 36 -7.06 0.94 -15.66
CA GLY A 36 -6.62 1.23 -17.03
C GLY A 36 -5.09 1.33 -17.14
N PRO A 37 -4.56 1.30 -18.37
CA PRO A 37 -3.13 1.40 -18.63
C PRO A 37 -2.49 2.67 -18.06
N GLU A 38 -3.25 3.77 -17.93
CA GLU A 38 -2.78 5.03 -17.36
C GLU A 38 -2.29 4.90 -15.92
N VAL A 39 -2.88 4.01 -15.13
CA VAL A 39 -2.45 3.76 -13.75
C VAL A 39 -1.15 2.97 -13.74
N VAL A 40 -1.02 1.99 -14.63
CA VAL A 40 0.20 1.19 -14.77
C VAL A 40 1.36 2.06 -15.22
N ASP A 41 1.15 2.91 -16.21
CA ASP A 41 2.17 3.82 -16.72
C ASP A 41 2.56 4.87 -15.68
N ALA A 42 1.61 5.36 -14.89
CA ALA A 42 1.92 6.23 -13.75
C ALA A 42 2.81 5.52 -12.71
N LEU A 43 2.57 4.24 -12.42
CA LEU A 43 3.39 3.46 -11.49
C LEU A 43 4.79 3.14 -12.05
N ARG A 44 4.92 2.97 -13.37
CA ARG A 44 6.24 2.85 -14.02
C ARG A 44 7.01 4.16 -14.01
N ALA A 45 6.34 5.29 -14.29
CA ALA A 45 6.94 6.62 -14.35
C ALA A 45 7.58 7.05 -13.03
N ILE A 46 7.08 6.51 -11.91
CA ILE A 46 7.63 6.73 -10.57
C ILE A 46 8.75 5.74 -10.19
N GLY A 47 9.19 4.90 -11.12
CA GLY A 47 10.32 3.99 -10.94
C GLY A 47 9.98 2.62 -10.35
N LEU A 48 8.71 2.21 -10.28
CA LEU A 48 8.37 0.84 -9.87
C LEU A 48 8.49 -0.12 -11.05
N ALA A 49 9.03 -1.31 -10.79
CA ALA A 49 9.00 -2.39 -11.76
C ALA A 49 7.62 -3.06 -11.73
N ASP A 50 7.19 -3.62 -12.86
CA ASP A 50 5.91 -4.34 -12.97
C ASP A 50 5.72 -5.41 -11.88
N ARG A 51 6.79 -6.13 -11.51
CA ARG A 51 6.78 -7.12 -10.42
C ARG A 51 6.45 -6.54 -9.04
N ASP A 52 6.54 -5.23 -8.86
CA ASP A 52 6.31 -4.56 -7.58
C ASP A 52 4.85 -4.17 -7.40
N PHE A 53 4.03 -4.18 -8.46
CA PHE A 53 2.64 -3.72 -8.36
C PHE A 53 1.66 -4.44 -9.28
N LEU A 54 2.09 -5.03 -10.39
CA LEU A 54 1.17 -5.79 -11.24
C LEU A 54 0.77 -7.11 -10.59
N HIS A 55 -0.52 -7.38 -10.70
CA HIS A 55 -1.15 -8.63 -10.35
C HIS A 55 -1.70 -9.26 -11.63
N GLN A 56 -1.23 -10.46 -11.97
CA GLN A 56 -1.62 -11.16 -13.20
C GLN A 56 -2.23 -12.52 -12.85
N ASP A 57 -3.56 -12.62 -12.90
CA ASP A 57 -4.30 -13.90 -12.74
C ASP A 57 -4.88 -14.35 -14.10
N GLY A 58 -4.00 -14.54 -15.09
CA GLY A 58 -4.36 -15.05 -16.42
C GLY A 58 -4.65 -13.97 -17.48
N PRO A 59 -5.13 -14.36 -18.68
CA PRO A 59 -5.45 -13.41 -19.76
C PRO A 59 -6.67 -12.56 -19.35
N GLY A 60 -6.43 -11.29 -19.03
CA GLY A 60 -7.46 -10.40 -18.49
C GLY A 60 -6.98 -8.96 -18.29
N ALA A 61 -7.77 -8.19 -17.53
CA ALA A 61 -7.51 -6.79 -17.21
C ALA A 61 -6.21 -6.60 -16.41
N LEU A 62 -5.56 -5.44 -16.58
CA LEU A 62 -4.40 -5.06 -15.77
C LEU A 62 -4.86 -4.79 -14.34
N CYS A 63 -4.43 -5.65 -13.42
CA CYS A 63 -4.74 -5.55 -12.00
C CYS A 63 -3.52 -5.04 -11.24
N VAL A 64 -3.75 -4.19 -10.24
CA VAL A 64 -2.68 -3.54 -9.45
C VAL A 64 -2.82 -3.84 -7.96
N ASP A 65 -1.73 -4.30 -7.37
CA ASP A 65 -1.56 -4.39 -5.92
C ASP A 65 -0.79 -3.16 -5.40
N LEU A 66 -1.55 -2.18 -4.89
CA LEU A 66 -0.99 -0.96 -4.31
C LEU A 66 -0.20 -1.23 -3.01
N SER A 67 -0.55 -2.27 -2.26
CA SER A 67 0.20 -2.63 -1.05
C SER A 67 1.60 -3.13 -1.42
N ARG A 68 1.74 -3.86 -2.54
CA ARG A 68 3.04 -4.33 -3.04
C ARG A 68 3.86 -3.15 -3.54
N ALA A 69 3.22 -2.21 -4.24
CA ALA A 69 3.84 -0.98 -4.71
C ALA A 69 4.46 -0.19 -3.54
N VAL A 70 3.66 0.07 -2.49
CA VAL A 70 4.12 0.77 -1.28
C VAL A 70 5.22 -0.01 -0.57
N ALA A 71 5.07 -1.34 -0.44
CA ALA A 71 6.08 -2.18 0.19
C ALA A 71 7.43 -2.14 -0.54
N ALA A 72 7.43 -2.17 -1.87
CA ALA A 72 8.66 -2.04 -2.67
C ALA A 72 9.35 -0.69 -2.42
N GLN A 73 8.57 0.40 -2.37
CA GLN A 73 9.13 1.72 -2.05
C GLN A 73 9.72 1.80 -0.65
N LEU A 74 9.01 1.29 0.37
CA LEU A 74 9.50 1.29 1.75
C LEU A 74 10.76 0.43 1.91
N ARG A 75 10.82 -0.74 1.27
CA ARG A 75 12.02 -1.59 1.30
C ARG A 75 13.22 -0.91 0.63
N ALA A 76 12.99 -0.16 -0.45
CA ALA A 76 14.05 0.58 -1.13
C ALA A 76 14.68 1.68 -0.26
N THR A 77 14.03 2.13 0.82
CA THR A 77 14.61 3.11 1.75
C THR A 77 15.49 2.47 2.84
N GLY A 78 15.59 1.15 2.89
CA GLY A 78 16.32 0.45 3.96
C GLY A 78 15.57 0.41 5.31
N ILE A 79 14.23 0.44 5.28
CA ILE A 79 13.44 0.29 6.51
C ILE A 79 13.76 -1.03 7.23
N GLY A 80 13.80 -0.99 8.57
CA GLY A 80 14.19 -2.15 9.38
C GLY A 80 13.17 -3.29 9.32
N ALA A 81 11.89 -2.97 9.47
CA ALA A 81 10.81 -3.95 9.44
C ALA A 81 9.58 -3.43 8.69
N LEU A 82 8.91 -4.33 7.99
CA LEU A 82 7.68 -4.07 7.27
C LEU A 82 6.70 -5.24 7.41
N GLU A 83 5.55 -4.96 8.00
CA GLU A 83 4.41 -5.88 8.03
C GLU A 83 3.33 -5.45 7.05
N ARG A 84 2.68 -6.43 6.40
CA ARG A 84 1.52 -6.21 5.54
C ARG A 84 0.37 -7.04 6.07
N ILE A 85 -0.75 -6.39 6.34
CA ILE A 85 -1.99 -7.07 6.68
C ILE A 85 -2.66 -7.50 5.39
N GLU A 86 -2.61 -8.80 5.09
CA GLU A 86 -3.17 -9.39 3.86
C GLU A 86 -4.70 -9.56 3.93
N ARG A 87 -5.42 -8.45 4.13
CA ARG A 87 -6.88 -8.37 4.06
C ARG A 87 -7.30 -7.44 2.95
N CYS A 88 -8.15 -7.94 2.05
CA CYS A 88 -8.67 -7.19 0.91
C CYS A 88 -10.00 -6.53 1.26
N THR A 89 -10.07 -5.20 1.21
CA THR A 89 -11.31 -4.47 1.55
C THR A 89 -12.49 -4.87 0.66
N VAL A 90 -12.27 -5.30 -0.59
CA VAL A 90 -13.34 -5.75 -1.50
C VAL A 90 -13.86 -7.13 -1.12
N THR A 91 -13.00 -8.11 -0.90
CA THR A 91 -13.43 -9.51 -0.70
C THR A 91 -13.77 -9.82 0.76
N ASP A 92 -13.32 -8.97 1.68
CA ASP A 92 -13.58 -9.11 3.10
C ASP A 92 -14.88 -8.38 3.50
N PRO A 93 -15.92 -9.11 3.94
CA PRO A 93 -17.22 -8.51 4.28
C PRO A 93 -17.20 -7.71 5.59
N GLU A 94 -16.18 -7.88 6.44
CA GLU A 94 -16.05 -7.11 7.69
C GLU A 94 -15.48 -5.70 7.47
N LEU A 95 -15.01 -5.42 6.26
CA LEU A 95 -14.39 -4.16 5.89
C LEU A 95 -15.30 -3.39 4.91
N TYR A 96 -15.58 -2.12 5.19
CA TYR A 96 -16.09 -1.18 4.18
C TYR A 96 -15.23 -1.12 2.91
N SER A 97 -15.86 -1.07 1.75
CA SER A 97 -15.15 -0.87 0.48
C SER A 97 -15.91 0.02 -0.47
N HIS A 98 -15.28 1.14 -0.84
CA HIS A 98 -15.83 2.04 -1.84
C HIS A 98 -16.04 1.35 -3.19
N ARG A 99 -15.13 0.42 -3.56
CA ARG A 99 -15.21 -0.32 -4.83
C ARG A 99 -16.40 -1.28 -4.85
N ARG A 100 -16.69 -1.93 -3.72
CA ARG A 100 -17.79 -2.90 -3.60
C ARG A 100 -19.15 -2.24 -3.35
N ASP A 101 -19.18 -1.28 -2.42
CA ASP A 101 -20.41 -0.74 -1.83
C ASP A 101 -20.73 0.68 -2.31
N GLY A 102 -19.85 1.30 -3.09
CA GLY A 102 -20.02 2.65 -3.63
C GLY A 102 -19.68 3.80 -2.65
N PRO A 103 -19.95 5.06 -3.05
CA PRO A 103 -19.55 6.25 -2.29
C PRO A 103 -20.15 6.37 -0.89
N GLN A 104 -21.32 5.77 -0.66
CA GLN A 104 -22.10 5.91 0.58
C GLN A 104 -21.66 4.95 1.70
N THR A 105 -20.72 4.03 1.43
CA THR A 105 -20.20 3.11 2.46
C THR A 105 -19.44 3.84 3.57
N GLY A 106 -19.22 3.16 4.70
CA GLY A 106 -18.43 3.66 5.82
C GLY A 106 -16.93 3.78 5.52
N ARG A 107 -16.13 4.08 6.54
CA ARG A 107 -14.66 4.18 6.43
C ARG A 107 -14.01 3.47 7.62
N GLN A 108 -12.87 2.83 7.39
CA GLN A 108 -11.97 2.41 8.46
C GLN A 108 -10.96 3.52 8.78
N ALA A 109 -10.29 3.40 9.93
CA ALA A 109 -9.15 4.22 10.31
C ALA A 109 -7.98 3.35 10.76
N GLY A 110 -6.76 3.67 10.31
CA GLY A 110 -5.52 3.16 10.90
C GLY A 110 -5.06 4.11 11.99
N VAL A 111 -4.89 3.61 13.22
CA VAL A 111 -4.52 4.43 14.39
C VAL A 111 -3.22 3.91 14.97
N ILE A 112 -2.27 4.82 15.17
CA ILE A 112 -1.02 4.59 15.92
C ILE A 112 -0.96 5.58 17.08
N ALA A 113 -0.67 5.07 18.28
CA ALA A 113 -0.56 5.88 19.48
C ALA A 113 0.58 5.36 20.35
N ARG A 114 1.27 6.27 21.05
CA ARG A 114 2.14 5.90 22.16
C ARG A 114 1.28 5.83 23.41
N LEU A 115 1.11 4.63 23.95
CA LEU A 115 0.49 4.47 25.25
C LEU A 115 1.49 4.96 26.31
N SER A 116 1.08 5.93 27.12
CA SER A 116 1.82 6.28 28.34
C SER A 116 1.62 5.16 29.35
N ALA A 117 2.71 4.59 29.83
CA ALA A 117 2.72 3.77 31.04
C ALA A 117 2.48 4.65 32.28
#